data_AF-A0A379AMB9-F1
#
_entry.id   AF-A0A379AMB9-F1
#
_cell.length_a   1.000
_cell.length_b   1.000
_cell.length_c   1.000
_cell.angle_alpha   90.00
_cell.angle_beta   90.00
_cell.angle_gamma   90.00
#
_symmetry.space_group_name_H-M   'P 1'
#
loop_
_entity.id
_entity.type
_entity.pdbx_description
1 polymer ?
#
loop_
_entity_poly.entity_id
_entity_poly.type
_entity_poly.pdbx_seq_one_letter_code
_entity_poly.pdbx_strand_id
1 'polypeptide(L)'
;MAWWRKKIQVDAQSGMLIETLWLFPLAAIYLFGFADSATSHLSANPLSLNLKLIAAGIVTTIPLMLFAAACSRLRLSTVGFFQYLGPTLMFVLAVAFYGETITPDKMVTFGFIWLALLVFVCDAVAFSFRSRSRIA
;
A
#
# COMPACT_ATOMS: atom_id res chain seq x y z
N MET A 1 13.37 1.40 13.77
CA MET A 1 12.34 2.40 13.42
C MET A 1 11.02 2.25 14.20
N ALA A 2 10.52 1.04 14.50
CA ALA A 2 9.26 0.85 15.24
C ALA A 2 9.22 1.44 16.68
N TRP A 3 10.38 1.57 17.34
CA TRP A 3 10.47 2.09 18.72
C TRP A 3 10.28 3.62 18.83
N TRP A 4 10.67 4.40 17.81
CA TRP A 4 10.62 5.87 17.87
C TRP A 4 9.20 6.43 17.70
N ARG A 5 8.35 5.68 16.99
CA ARG A 5 6.92 5.97 16.80
C ARG A 5 6.09 5.92 18.08
N LYS A 6 6.60 5.31 19.15
CA LYS A 6 5.87 5.16 20.42
C LYS A 6 5.97 6.41 21.32
N LYS A 7 6.89 7.34 21.06
CA LYS A 7 7.15 8.50 21.92
C LYS A 7 6.78 9.86 21.35
N ILE A 8 6.53 9.97 20.05
CA ILE A 8 6.24 11.24 19.42
C ILE A 8 4.92 11.07 18.69
N GLN A 9 3.89 11.82 19.13
CA GLN A 9 2.65 11.99 18.37
C GLN A 9 2.96 12.81 17.11
N VAL A 10 3.80 12.26 16.23
CA VAL A 10 4.07 12.84 14.93
C VAL A 10 2.81 12.58 14.11
N ASP A 11 2.19 13.67 13.69
CA ASP A 11 1.08 13.63 12.75
C ASP A 11 1.46 12.73 11.56
N ALA A 12 0.55 11.89 11.08
CA ALA A 12 0.84 10.85 10.08
C ALA A 12 1.54 11.43 8.83
N GLN A 13 1.23 12.68 8.51
CA GLN A 13 1.85 13.47 7.45
C GLN A 13 3.35 13.74 7.68
N SER A 14 3.73 14.16 8.88
CA SER A 14 5.13 14.47 9.22
C SER A 14 5.99 13.20 9.28
N GLY A 15 5.42 12.07 9.71
CA GLY A 15 6.11 10.79 9.71
C GLY A 15 6.48 10.31 8.31
N MET A 16 5.50 10.34 7.39
CA MET A 16 5.70 9.93 6.00
C MET A 16 6.70 10.83 5.25
N LEU A 17 6.71 12.14 5.55
CA LEU A 17 7.66 13.09 4.98
C LEU A 17 9.10 12.81 5.44
N ILE A 18 9.30 12.51 6.73
CA ILE A 18 10.62 12.16 7.27
C ILE A 18 11.13 10.86 6.65
N GLU A 19 10.27 9.84 6.52
CA GLU A 19 10.62 8.57 5.87
C GLU A 19 11.01 8.79 4.41
N THR A 20 10.27 9.64 3.68
CA THR A 20 10.57 9.95 2.28
C THR A 20 11.88 10.75 2.14
N LEU A 21 12.11 11.75 3.00
CA LEU A 21 13.36 12.52 3.03
C LEU A 21 14.57 11.66 3.37
N TRP A 22 14.40 10.66 4.23
CA TRP A 22 15.47 9.72 4.57
C TRP A 22 15.82 8.81 3.39
N LEU A 23 14.84 8.39 2.60
CA LEU A 23 15.04 7.59 1.39
C LEU A 23 15.55 8.42 0.20
N PHE A 24 15.29 9.72 0.18
CA PHE A 24 15.69 10.64 -0.87
C PHE A 24 17.20 10.60 -1.22
N PRO A 25 18.16 10.71 -0.27
CA PRO A 25 19.58 10.65 -0.60
C PRO A 25 19.99 9.30 -1.19
N LEU A 26 19.40 8.19 -0.72
CA LEU A 26 19.65 6.86 -1.30
C LEU A 26 19.13 6.77 -2.73
N ALA A 27 17.93 7.29 -2.99
CA ALA A 27 17.36 7.37 -4.32
C ALA A 27 18.20 8.27 -5.26
N ALA A 28 18.73 9.39 -4.76
CA ALA A 28 19.60 10.28 -5.51
C ALA A 28 20.94 9.61 -5.87
N ILE A 29 21.58 8.92 -4.92
CA ILE A 29 22.81 8.15 -5.19
C ILE A 29 22.55 7.09 -6.26
N TYR A 30 21.42 6.38 -6.20
CA TYR A 30 21.06 5.41 -7.22
C TYR A 30 20.86 6.06 -8.59
N LEU A 31 20.10 7.16 -8.66
CA LEU A 31 19.78 7.84 -9.91
C LEU A 31 21.02 8.46 -10.59
N PHE A 32 21.89 9.12 -9.83
CA PHE A 32 23.09 9.76 -10.38
C PHE A 32 24.31 8.83 -10.48
N GLY A 33 24.34 7.74 -9.70
CA GLY A 33 25.49 6.84 -9.64
C GLY A 33 25.34 5.56 -10.46
N PHE A 34 24.12 5.03 -10.62
CA PHE A 34 23.89 3.70 -11.20
C PHE A 34 22.83 3.65 -12.30
N ALA A 35 21.91 4.61 -12.36
CA ALA A 35 20.80 4.57 -13.30
C ALA A 35 21.21 5.02 -14.71
N ASP A 36 21.84 4.12 -15.46
CA ASP A 36 22.21 4.35 -16.87
C ASP A 36 21.10 3.84 -17.82
N SER A 37 20.08 4.66 -18.01
CA SER A 37 18.97 4.36 -18.92
C SER A 37 18.60 5.60 -19.73
N ALA A 38 18.17 5.40 -20.97
CA ALA A 38 17.77 6.48 -21.88
C ALA A 38 16.66 7.37 -21.29
N THR A 39 15.87 6.86 -20.35
CA THR A 39 14.79 7.60 -19.68
C THR A 39 15.14 8.19 -18.32
N SER A 40 16.38 8.02 -17.84
CA SER A 40 16.81 8.51 -16.52
C SER A 40 16.80 10.05 -16.44
N HIS A 41 16.95 10.74 -17.57
CA HIS A 41 16.94 12.19 -17.64
C HIS A 41 15.57 12.73 -18.06
N LEU A 42 14.90 13.46 -17.17
CA LEU A 42 13.63 14.14 -17.44
C LEU A 42 13.70 15.05 -18.69
N SER A 43 14.85 15.68 -18.97
CA SER A 43 15.04 16.55 -20.14
C SER A 43 15.08 15.80 -21.47
N ALA A 44 15.45 14.51 -21.47
CA ALA A 44 15.53 13.67 -22.66
C ALA A 44 14.20 12.97 -22.98
N ASN A 45 13.22 13.06 -22.08
CA ASN A 45 11.96 12.33 -22.17
C ASN A 45 10.84 13.17 -22.81
N PRO A 46 9.87 12.53 -23.48
CA PRO A 46 8.65 13.20 -23.91
C PRO A 46 7.87 13.74 -22.70
N LEU A 47 7.24 14.91 -22.87
CA LEU A 47 6.43 15.55 -21.82
C LEU A 47 5.35 14.61 -21.25
N SER A 48 4.78 13.74 -22.08
CA SER A 48 3.77 12.76 -21.67
C SER A 48 4.30 11.73 -20.66
N LEU A 49 5.57 11.32 -20.78
CA LEU A 49 6.20 10.39 -19.82
C LEU A 49 6.49 11.12 -18.51
N ASN A 50 7.02 12.35 -18.58
CA ASN A 50 7.30 13.16 -17.40
C ASN A 50 6.01 13.45 -16.59
N LEU A 51 4.91 13.77 -17.27
CA LEU A 51 3.61 13.95 -16.63
C LEU A 51 3.12 12.67 -15.95
N LYS A 52 3.30 11.49 -16.57
CA LYS A 52 2.94 10.21 -15.93
C LYS A 52 3.80 9.93 -14.70
N LEU A 53 5.10 10.22 -14.73
CA LEU A 53 5.99 10.04 -13.58
C LEU A 53 5.59 10.96 -12.41
N ILE A 54 5.30 12.23 -12.68
CA ILE A 54 4.82 13.18 -11.67
C ILE A 54 3.46 12.73 -11.12
N ALA A 55 2.53 12.35 -12.00
CA ALA A 55 1.21 11.86 -11.62
C ALA A 55 1.30 10.58 -10.77
N ALA A 56 2.22 9.66 -11.08
CA ALA A 56 2.43 8.44 -10.29
C ALA A 56 2.83 8.75 -8.84
N GLY A 57 3.67 9.77 -8.63
CA GLY A 57 4.00 10.27 -7.29
C GLY A 57 2.75 10.77 -6.55
N ILE A 58 1.98 11.65 -7.17
CA ILE A 58 0.75 12.22 -6.58
C ILE A 58 -0.27 11.12 -6.26
N VAL A 59 -0.55 10.24 -7.22
CA VAL A 59 -1.51 9.13 -7.11
C VAL A 59 -1.09 8.13 -6.03
N THR A 60 0.20 8.01 -5.72
CA THR A 60 0.70 7.09 -4.67
C THR A 60 0.71 7.76 -3.30
N THR A 61 1.17 9.01 -3.20
CA THR A 61 1.29 9.73 -1.93
C THR A 61 -0.07 10.04 -1.30
N ILE A 62 -1.08 10.44 -2.10
CA ILE A 62 -2.40 10.80 -1.56
C ILE A 62 -3.06 9.62 -0.83
N PRO A 63 -3.23 8.42 -1.43
CA PRO A 63 -3.81 7.27 -0.73
C PRO A 63 -2.97 6.82 0.47
N LEU A 64 -1.64 6.87 0.38
CA LEU A 64 -0.76 6.52 1.50
C LEU A 64 -0.95 7.47 2.69
N MET A 65 -1.07 8.78 2.46
CA MET A 65 -1.34 9.74 3.52
C MET A 65 -2.71 9.51 4.17
N LEU A 66 -3.74 9.29 3.35
CA LEU A 66 -5.09 8.96 3.84
C LEU A 66 -5.09 7.66 4.65
N PHE A 67 -4.36 6.64 4.18
CA PHE A 67 -4.22 5.36 4.86
C PHE A 67 -3.47 5.49 6.18
N ALA A 68 -2.36 6.23 6.21
CA ALA A 68 -1.60 6.48 7.42
C ALA A 68 -2.44 7.23 8.48
N ALA A 69 -3.23 8.22 8.04
CA ALA A 69 -4.17 8.94 8.89
C ALA A 69 -5.32 8.05 9.39
N ALA A 70 -5.82 7.11 8.58
CA ALA A 70 -6.81 6.14 9.02
C ALA A 70 -6.23 5.12 10.00
N CYS A 71 -5.02 4.63 9.76
CA CYS A 71 -4.35 3.64 10.60
C CYS A 71 -4.07 4.14 12.02
N SER A 72 -3.83 5.45 12.20
CA SER A 72 -3.63 6.02 13.54
C SER A 72 -4.90 5.98 14.42
N ARG A 73 -6.07 5.73 13.81
CA ARG A 73 -7.39 5.68 14.47
C ARG A 73 -7.99 4.27 14.52
N LEU A 74 -7.41 3.30 13.83
CA LEU A 74 -7.92 1.94 13.71
C LEU A 74 -7.22 0.98 14.69
N ARG A 75 -7.94 -0.05 15.13
CA ARG A 75 -7.34 -1.17 15.88
C ARG A 75 -6.38 -1.93 14.96
N LEU A 76 -5.27 -2.43 15.50
CA LEU A 76 -4.24 -3.15 14.75
C LEU A 76 -4.81 -4.33 13.94
N SER A 77 -5.80 -5.04 14.49
CA SER A 77 -6.49 -6.14 13.80
C SER A 77 -7.25 -5.70 12.55
N THR A 78 -7.87 -4.51 12.58
CA THR A 78 -8.58 -3.94 11.44
C THR A 78 -7.62 -3.44 10.38
N VAL A 79 -6.46 -2.88 10.76
CA VAL A 79 -5.42 -2.46 9.79
C VAL A 79 -4.88 -3.66 9.03
N GLY A 80 -4.59 -4.78 9.72
CA GLY A 80 -4.16 -6.02 9.07
C GLY A 80 -5.19 -6.56 8.09
N PHE A 81 -6.49 -6.44 8.40
CA PHE A 81 -7.57 -6.79 7.47
C PHE A 81 -7.52 -5.98 6.17
N PHE A 82 -7.43 -4.65 6.27
CA PHE A 82 -7.36 -3.77 5.09
C PHE A 82 -6.15 -4.07 4.20
N GLN A 83 -5.05 -4.58 4.76
CA GLN A 83 -3.87 -4.96 3.98
C GLN A 83 -4.11 -6.15 3.05
N TYR A 84 -5.07 -7.05 3.35
CA TYR A 84 -5.44 -8.15 2.45
C TYR A 84 -6.20 -7.69 1.19
N LEU A 85 -6.74 -6.47 1.18
CA LEU A 85 -7.32 -5.88 -0.04
C LEU A 85 -6.24 -5.54 -1.07
N GLY A 86 -5.03 -5.18 -0.64
CA GLY A 86 -3.90 -4.86 -1.52
C GLY A 86 -3.61 -5.97 -2.56
N PRO A 87 -3.24 -7.19 -2.14
CA PRO A 87 -2.97 -8.28 -3.08
C PRO A 87 -4.20 -8.69 -3.89
N THR A 88 -5.41 -8.57 -3.34
CA THR A 88 -6.66 -8.85 -4.06
C THR A 88 -6.90 -7.85 -5.19
N LEU A 89 -6.73 -6.55 -4.93
CA LEU A 89 -6.85 -5.51 -5.94
C LEU A 89 -5.75 -5.63 -7.00
N MET A 90 -4.52 -5.93 -6.60
CA MET A 90 -3.43 -6.19 -7.55
C MET A 90 -3.75 -7.36 -8.49
N PHE A 91 -4.32 -8.44 -7.98
CA PHE A 91 -4.76 -9.58 -8.79
C PHE A 91 -5.89 -9.20 -9.76
N VAL A 92 -6.91 -8.50 -9.28
CA VAL A 92 -8.03 -8.05 -10.12
C VAL A 92 -7.52 -7.14 -11.23
N LEU A 93 -6.59 -6.21 -10.93
CA LEU A 93 -5.97 -5.36 -11.95
C LEU A 93 -5.12 -6.16 -12.94
N ALA A 94 -4.31 -7.11 -12.46
CA ALA A 94 -3.47 -7.97 -13.29
C ALA A 94 -4.31 -8.75 -14.33
N VAL A 95 -5.42 -9.33 -13.90
CA VAL A 95 -6.31 -10.12 -14.76
C VAL A 95 -7.19 -9.23 -15.64
N ALA A 96 -7.89 -8.25 -15.06
CA ALA A 96 -8.92 -7.48 -15.76
C ALA A 96 -8.33 -6.37 -16.65
N PHE A 97 -7.21 -5.76 -16.24
CA PHE A 97 -6.63 -4.59 -16.91
C PHE A 97 -5.35 -4.92 -17.66
N TYR A 98 -4.45 -5.71 -17.07
CA TYR A 98 -3.18 -6.08 -17.71
C TYR A 98 -3.30 -7.34 -18.59
N GLY A 99 -4.42 -8.07 -18.53
CA GLY A 99 -4.68 -9.22 -19.38
C GLY A 99 -3.79 -10.43 -19.10
N GLU A 100 -3.20 -10.54 -17.90
CA GLU A 100 -2.41 -11.71 -17.53
C GLU A 100 -3.28 -12.97 -17.57
N THR A 101 -2.80 -14.00 -18.29
CA THR A 101 -3.45 -15.30 -18.32
C THR A 101 -3.41 -15.94 -16.93
N ILE A 102 -4.58 -16.30 -16.43
CA ILE A 102 -4.70 -16.99 -15.15
C ILE A 102 -4.23 -18.44 -15.31
N THR A 103 -3.03 -18.71 -14.85
CA THR A 103 -2.51 -20.08 -14.73
C THR A 103 -3.19 -20.81 -13.57
N PRO A 104 -3.42 -22.14 -13.64
CA PRO A 104 -4.09 -22.89 -12.58
C PRO A 104 -3.42 -22.77 -11.21
N ASP A 105 -2.10 -22.66 -11.17
CA ASP A 105 -1.30 -22.42 -9.96
C ASP A 105 -1.63 -21.07 -9.28
N LYS A 106 -1.80 -19.99 -10.06
CA LYS A 106 -2.25 -18.69 -9.55
C LYS A 106 -3.68 -18.79 -8.99
N MET A 107 -4.57 -19.53 -9.63
CA MET A 107 -5.94 -19.72 -9.11
C MET A 107 -6.00 -20.41 -7.75
N VAL A 108 -5.21 -21.47 -7.56
CA VAL A 108 -5.19 -22.22 -6.29
C VAL A 108 -4.63 -21.35 -5.17
N THR A 109 -3.54 -20.62 -5.43
CA THR A 109 -2.94 -19.73 -4.44
C THR A 109 -3.86 -18.56 -4.06
N PHE A 110 -4.52 -17.93 -5.04
CA PHE A 110 -5.52 -16.91 -4.75
C PHE A 110 -6.75 -17.46 -4.03
N GLY A 111 -7.17 -18.70 -4.34
CA GLY A 111 -8.23 -19.40 -3.63
C GLY A 111 -7.92 -19.56 -2.13
N PHE A 112 -6.70 -19.95 -1.77
CA PHE A 112 -6.30 -20.03 -0.36
C PHE A 112 -6.28 -18.67 0.34
N ILE A 113 -5.82 -17.61 -0.34
CA ILE A 113 -5.82 -16.24 0.20
C ILE A 113 -7.26 -15.80 0.48
N TRP A 114 -8.17 -16.02 -0.47
CA TRP A 114 -9.58 -15.67 -0.30
C TRP A 114 -10.28 -16.51 0.76
N LEU A 115 -9.95 -17.80 0.89
CA LEU A 115 -10.49 -18.63 1.96
C LEU A 115 -10.05 -18.11 3.34
N ALA A 116 -8.77 -17.80 3.51
CA ALA A 116 -8.25 -17.20 4.74
C ALA A 116 -8.90 -15.84 5.03
N LEU A 117 -9.09 -15.01 4.00
CA LEU A 117 -9.77 -13.73 4.10
C LEU A 117 -11.24 -13.91 4.54
N LEU A 118 -11.96 -14.86 3.96
CA LEU A 118 -13.37 -15.12 4.25
C LEU A 118 -13.55 -15.60 5.69
N VAL A 119 -12.71 -16.54 6.15
CA VAL A 119 -12.70 -16.99 7.56
C VAL A 119 -12.43 -15.81 8.50
N PHE A 120 -11.46 -14.96 8.17
CA PHE A 120 -11.14 -13.79 8.99
C PHE A 120 -12.28 -12.76 9.03
N VAL A 121 -12.91 -12.48 7.89
CA VAL A 121 -14.09 -11.59 7.82
C VAL A 121 -15.22 -12.15 8.67
N CYS A 122 -15.50 -13.44 8.57
CA CYS A 122 -16.54 -14.09 9.36
C CYS A 122 -16.24 -13.97 10.88
N ASP A 123 -15.00 -14.17 11.30
CA ASP A 123 -14.59 -14.03 12.71
C ASP A 123 -14.73 -12.57 13.19
N ALA A 124 -14.24 -11.60 12.41
CA ALA A 124 -14.33 -10.18 12.73
C ALA A 124 -15.78 -9.69 12.84
N VAL A 125 -16.64 -10.13 11.93
CA VAL A 125 -18.07 -9.81 11.91
C VAL A 125 -18.77 -10.48 13.10
N ALA A 126 -18.51 -11.75 13.38
CA ALA A 126 -19.07 -12.47 14.52
C ALA A 126 -18.65 -11.85 15.87
N PHE A 127 -17.40 -11.40 16.00
CA PHE A 127 -16.90 -10.68 17.17
C PHE A 127 -17.61 -9.33 17.37
N SER A 128 -17.82 -8.58 16.28
CA SER A 128 -18.53 -7.29 16.32
C SER A 128 -19.98 -7.44 16.79
N PHE A 129 -20.67 -8.49 16.33
CA PHE A 129 -22.04 -8.80 16.79
C PHE A 129 -22.10 -9.26 18.25
N ARG A 130 -21.14 -10.07 18.74
CA ARG A 130 -21.07 -10.49 20.15
C ARG A 130 -20.74 -9.35 21.12
N SER A 131 -19.97 -8.35 20.69
CA SER A 131 -19.65 -7.20 21.54
C SER A 131 -20.87 -6.32 21.84
N ARG A 132 -21.93 -6.37 21.03
CA ARG A 132 -23.17 -5.61 21.25
C ARG A 132 -24.11 -6.23 22.28
N SER A 133 -24.02 -7.53 22.54
CA SER A 133 -24.92 -8.22 23.48
C SER A 133 -24.44 -8.22 24.95
N ARG A 134 -23.29 -7.61 25.25
CA ARG A 134 -22.77 -7.45 26.63
C ARG A 134 -23.05 -6.08 27.24
N ILE A 135 -23.75 -5.20 26.52
CA ILE A 135 -24.11 -3.84 26.96
C ILE A 135 -25.66 -3.70 27.04
N ALA A 136 -26.39 -4.81 27.00
CA ALA A 136 -27.85 -4.86 27.19
C ALA A 136 -28.17 -5.74 28.40
#